data_AF-A0A7X6CG33-F1
#
_entry.id   AF-A0A7X6CG33-F1
#
_cell.length_a   1.000
_cell.length_b   1.000
_cell.length_c   1.000
_cell.angle_alpha   90.00
_cell.angle_beta   90.00
_cell.angle_gamma   90.00
#
_symmetry.space_group_name_H-M   'P 1'
#
loop_
_entity.id
_entity.type
_entity.pdbx_description
1 polymer ?
#
loop_
_entity_poly.entity_id
_entity_poly.type
_entity_poly.pdbx_seq_one_letter_code
_entity_poly.pdbx_strand_id
1 'polypeptide(L)'
;MNQRPFTVVLIVPTGIGAAIGGCAGDALPVARAIAQIADTLITHPNVLNGAQLYWPIPNALYVEGYALDKFAAGCWGLQPVHQNRIGLILDAGIEPELQLRQLQAADAVRATLGLNVTDCVLTDRPLQVELRISESGASWGTIARPDSLLRAAEKLITQAKVERSPVVARFP
;
A
#
# COMPACT_ATOMS: atom_id res chain seq x y z
N MET A 1 28.45 -14.83 20.50
CA MET A 1 28.22 -13.39 20.35
C MET A 1 26.83 -13.21 19.77
N ASN A 2 25.89 -12.59 20.49
CA ASN A 2 24.60 -12.24 19.91
C ASN A 2 24.83 -11.08 18.93
N GLN A 3 24.99 -11.40 17.65
CA GLN A 3 24.93 -10.40 16.60
C GLN A 3 23.51 -9.82 16.60
N ARG A 4 23.42 -8.50 16.79
CA ARG A 4 22.14 -7.80 16.64
C ARG A 4 21.76 -7.85 15.16
N PRO A 5 20.50 -8.16 14.82
CA PRO A 5 20.07 -8.18 13.42
C PRO A 5 20.27 -6.79 12.79
N PHE A 6 20.87 -6.76 11.61
CA PHE A 6 21.12 -5.56 10.82
C PHE A 6 19.86 -5.16 10.07
N THR A 7 19.16 -4.16 10.60
CA THR A 7 17.93 -3.60 10.02
C THR A 7 18.25 -2.32 9.25
N VAL A 8 17.75 -2.21 8.03
CA VAL A 8 17.90 -1.03 7.18
C VAL A 8 16.53 -0.47 6.81
N VAL A 9 16.37 0.85 6.90
CA VAL A 9 15.19 1.56 6.38
C VAL A 9 15.56 2.22 5.06
N LEU A 10 14.90 1.83 3.97
CA LEU A 10 15.09 2.42 2.64
C LEU A 10 13.92 3.34 2.31
N ILE A 11 14.22 4.62 2.08
CA ILE A 11 13.24 5.63 1.73
C ILE A 11 13.66 6.31 0.43
N VAL A 12 12.77 6.25 -0.57
CA VAL A 12 12.81 7.14 -1.72
C VAL A 12 11.81 8.29 -1.53
N PRO A 13 12.26 9.55 -1.48
CA PRO A 13 11.39 10.72 -1.33
C PRO A 13 10.63 11.01 -2.64
N THR A 14 9.39 11.46 -2.51
CA THR A 14 8.56 11.90 -3.64
C THR A 14 8.75 13.37 -3.96
N GLY A 15 8.56 13.74 -5.22
CA GLY A 15 8.44 15.14 -5.65
C GLY A 15 9.75 15.94 -5.71
N ILE A 16 10.89 15.32 -5.40
CA ILE A 16 12.21 15.99 -5.43
C ILE A 16 13.09 15.58 -6.62
N GLY A 17 12.59 14.74 -7.53
CA GLY A 17 13.37 14.24 -8.67
C GLY A 17 14.56 13.37 -8.25
N ALA A 18 14.33 12.39 -7.36
CA ALA A 18 15.39 11.49 -6.92
C ALA A 18 16.06 10.79 -8.11
N ALA A 19 17.38 10.91 -8.23
CA ALA A 19 18.14 10.34 -9.35
C ALA A 19 18.07 8.80 -9.39
N ILE A 20 17.78 8.18 -8.24
CA ILE A 20 17.54 6.75 -8.09
C ILE A 20 16.28 6.60 -7.24
N GLY A 21 15.28 5.86 -7.72
CA GLY A 21 14.00 5.74 -7.05
C GLY A 21 12.93 6.69 -7.60
N GLY A 22 13.33 7.72 -8.35
CA GLY A 22 12.43 8.79 -8.78
C GLY A 22 11.42 8.37 -9.85
N CYS A 23 11.61 7.21 -10.47
CA CYS A 23 10.78 6.70 -11.55
C CYS A 23 10.08 5.38 -11.14
N ALA A 24 8.95 5.06 -11.77
CA ALA A 24 8.27 3.79 -11.49
C ALA A 24 9.21 2.59 -11.78
N GLY A 25 9.35 1.69 -10.79
CA GLY A 25 10.18 0.50 -10.86
C GLY A 25 11.70 0.66 -10.66
N ASP A 26 12.26 1.87 -10.69
CA ASP A 26 13.74 2.05 -10.69
C ASP A 26 14.40 1.83 -9.31
N ALA A 27 13.63 1.89 -8.22
CA ALA A 27 14.12 1.67 -6.86
C ALA A 27 14.37 0.19 -6.55
N LEU A 28 13.79 -0.73 -7.35
CA LEU A 28 13.79 -2.16 -7.04
C LEU A 28 15.21 -2.78 -6.98
N PRO A 29 16.13 -2.50 -7.94
CA PRO A 29 17.50 -3.01 -7.85
C PRO A 29 18.22 -2.56 -6.57
N VAL A 30 17.97 -1.33 -6.11
CA VAL A 30 18.55 -0.81 -4.85
C VAL A 30 17.97 -1.52 -3.64
N ALA A 31 16.64 -1.68 -3.59
CA ALA A 31 15.98 -2.44 -2.53
C ALA A 31 16.54 -3.86 -2.44
N ARG A 32 16.79 -4.52 -3.58
CA ARG A 32 17.38 -5.86 -3.62
C ARG A 32 18.82 -5.90 -3.15
N ALA A 33 19.66 -4.98 -3.62
CA ALA A 33 21.06 -4.91 -3.20
C ALA A 33 21.17 -4.71 -1.68
N ILE A 34 20.31 -3.87 -1.10
CA ILE A 34 20.25 -3.65 0.34
C ILE A 34 19.71 -4.89 1.07
N ALA A 35 18.65 -5.52 0.56
CA ALA A 35 18.09 -6.73 1.14
C ALA A 35 19.08 -7.92 1.18
N GLN A 36 20.09 -7.95 0.30
CA GLN A 36 21.13 -8.98 0.31
C GLN A 36 22.13 -8.84 1.47
N ILE A 37 22.28 -7.64 2.02
CA ILE A 37 23.23 -7.37 3.10
C ILE A 37 22.53 -7.14 4.45
N ALA A 38 21.22 -6.87 4.45
CA ALA A 38 20.41 -6.64 5.64
C ALA A 38 19.68 -7.90 6.11
N ASP A 39 19.58 -8.10 7.41
CA ASP A 39 18.71 -9.11 8.00
C ASP A 39 17.24 -8.73 7.83
N THR A 40 16.92 -7.43 7.83
CA THR A 40 15.57 -6.90 7.61
C THR A 40 15.62 -5.58 6.86
N LEU A 41 14.87 -5.49 5.76
CA LEU A 41 14.67 -4.26 5.00
C LEU A 41 13.29 -3.68 5.33
N ILE A 42 13.22 -2.48 5.88
CA ILE A 42 11.97 -1.73 6.01
C ILE A 42 11.88 -0.75 4.85
N THR A 43 10.74 -0.72 4.16
CA THR A 43 10.55 0.08 2.96
C THR A 43 9.09 0.50 2.80
N HIS A 44 8.79 1.26 1.76
CA HIS A 44 7.51 1.97 1.62
C HIS A 44 7.04 2.07 0.15
N PRO A 45 5.81 2.56 -0.11
CA PRO A 45 5.18 2.56 -1.44
C PRO A 45 5.96 3.23 -2.56
N ASN A 46 6.78 4.25 -2.27
CA ASN A 46 7.54 4.91 -3.34
C ASN A 46 8.77 4.10 -3.76
N VAL A 47 9.27 3.24 -2.86
CA VAL A 47 10.31 2.27 -3.18
C VAL A 47 9.69 1.04 -3.79
N LEU A 48 8.64 0.47 -3.17
CA LEU A 48 7.99 -0.73 -3.65
C LEU A 48 6.59 -0.52 -4.25
N ASN A 49 6.52 -0.11 -5.52
CA ASN A 49 5.26 0.18 -6.22
C ASN A 49 4.71 -1.01 -7.04
N GLY A 50 3.50 -0.87 -7.58
CA GLY A 50 2.79 -1.93 -8.32
C GLY A 50 3.52 -2.52 -9.53
N ALA A 51 4.55 -1.84 -10.07
CA ALA A 51 5.43 -2.39 -11.10
C ALA A 51 6.30 -3.56 -10.59
N GLN A 52 6.28 -3.83 -9.28
CA GLN A 52 7.20 -4.75 -8.62
C GLN A 52 6.58 -6.04 -8.13
N LEU A 53 5.33 -6.32 -8.52
CA LEU A 53 4.68 -7.60 -8.28
C LEU A 53 5.49 -8.81 -8.80
N TYR A 54 6.51 -8.58 -9.64
CA TYR A 54 7.33 -9.63 -10.22
C TYR A 54 8.50 -10.12 -9.35
N TRP A 55 8.95 -9.39 -8.32
CA TRP A 55 10.17 -9.75 -7.56
C TRP A 55 10.00 -9.71 -6.03
N PRO A 56 9.61 -10.84 -5.39
CA PRO A 56 9.46 -10.88 -3.94
C PRO A 56 10.80 -10.68 -3.22
N ILE A 57 10.79 -9.89 -2.13
CA ILE A 57 11.92 -9.70 -1.21
C ILE A 57 11.50 -10.25 0.16
N PRO A 58 11.95 -11.46 0.54
CA PRO A 58 11.37 -12.20 1.68
C PRO A 58 11.65 -11.56 3.05
N ASN A 59 12.73 -10.78 3.16
CA ASN A 59 13.12 -10.06 4.38
C ASN A 59 12.68 -8.58 4.35
N ALA A 60 11.75 -8.20 3.48
CA ALA A 60 11.23 -6.84 3.40
C ALA A 60 9.92 -6.66 4.17
N LEU A 61 9.86 -5.60 4.99
CA LEU A 61 8.66 -5.09 5.61
C LEU A 61 8.18 -3.86 4.82
N TYR A 62 7.02 -4.00 4.18
CA TYR A 62 6.36 -2.91 3.46
C TYR A 62 5.46 -2.12 4.40
N VAL A 63 5.77 -0.84 4.60
CA VAL A 63 5.14 0.02 5.60
C VAL A 63 4.65 1.30 4.92
N GLU A 64 3.40 1.68 5.17
CA GLU A 64 2.85 2.94 4.66
C GLU A 64 3.48 4.14 5.38
N GLY A 65 3.46 5.31 4.74
CA GLY A 65 4.28 6.46 5.15
C GLY A 65 4.05 6.92 6.59
N TYR A 66 2.80 6.95 7.06
CA TYR A 66 2.51 7.38 8.42
C TYR A 66 2.95 6.34 9.46
N ALA A 67 2.70 5.05 9.21
CA ALA A 67 3.23 3.97 10.03
C ALA A 67 4.77 3.97 10.11
N LEU A 68 5.45 4.33 9.01
CA LEU A 68 6.91 4.44 8.98
C LEU A 68 7.41 5.59 9.87
N ASP A 69 6.74 6.74 9.83
CA ASP A 69 7.00 7.86 10.75
C ASP A 69 6.82 7.45 12.21
N LYS A 70 5.71 6.77 12.54
CA LYS A 70 5.46 6.27 13.91
C LYS A 70 6.44 5.22 14.37
N PHE A 71 6.91 4.37 13.46
CA PHE A 71 7.99 3.43 13.74
C PHE A 71 9.30 4.17 14.04
N ALA A 72 9.70 5.12 13.19
CA ALA A 72 10.92 5.90 13.36
C ALA A 72 10.91 6.74 14.65
N ALA A 73 9.74 7.25 15.04
CA ALA A 73 9.52 7.96 16.31
C ALA A 73 9.50 7.04 17.54
N GLY A 74 9.64 5.72 17.38
CA GLY A 74 9.59 4.74 18.49
C GLY A 74 8.20 4.57 19.11
N CYS A 75 7.16 5.10 18.47
CA CYS A 75 5.78 4.98 18.94
C CYS A 75 5.20 3.60 18.62
N TRP A 76 5.54 3.04 17.46
CA TRP A 76 5.03 1.76 16.97
C TRP A 76 6.16 0.74 16.76
N GLY A 77 5.86 -0.53 17.03
CA GLY A 77 6.69 -1.66 16.64
C GLY A 77 6.17 -2.29 15.34
N LEU A 78 7.09 -2.81 14.53
CA LEU A 78 6.74 -3.60 13.34
C LEU A 78 6.88 -5.09 13.67
N GLN A 79 5.79 -5.83 13.50
CA GLN A 79 5.78 -7.28 13.69
C GLN A 79 5.67 -7.98 12.33
N PRO A 80 6.67 -8.80 11.94
CA PRO A 80 6.54 -9.67 10.79
C PRO A 80 5.39 -10.66 10.99
N VAL A 81 4.57 -10.85 9.97
CA VAL A 81 3.48 -11.83 9.95
C VAL A 81 3.65 -12.76 8.76
N HIS A 82 3.19 -14.00 8.89
CA HIS A 82 3.23 -14.95 7.78
C HIS A 82 2.33 -14.49 6.63
N GLN A 83 1.14 -14.02 6.96
CA GLN A 83 0.14 -13.59 5.99
C GLN A 83 -0.82 -12.61 6.65
N ASN A 84 -1.21 -11.55 5.93
CA ASN A 84 -2.26 -10.64 6.37
C ASN A 84 -3.63 -11.09 5.85
N ARG A 85 -4.69 -10.94 6.65
CA ARG A 85 -6.07 -10.98 6.19
C ARG A 85 -6.42 -9.67 5.51
N ILE A 86 -6.77 -9.72 4.23
CA ILE A 86 -6.95 -8.55 3.38
C ILE A 86 -8.44 -8.35 3.08
N GLY A 87 -8.95 -7.13 3.29
CA GLY A 87 -10.29 -6.72 2.87
C GLY A 87 -10.24 -5.63 1.82
N LEU A 88 -10.85 -5.82 0.66
CA LEU A 88 -10.84 -4.84 -0.42
C LEU A 88 -11.96 -3.80 -0.22
N ILE A 89 -11.63 -2.52 -0.33
CA ILE A 89 -12.63 -1.44 -0.41
C ILE A 89 -12.73 -0.98 -1.86
N LEU A 90 -13.92 -1.05 -2.44
CA LEU A 90 -14.23 -0.49 -3.75
C LEU A 90 -15.06 0.77 -3.58
N ASP A 91 -14.68 1.83 -4.30
CA ASP A 91 -15.48 3.05 -4.37
C ASP A 91 -16.76 2.83 -5.19
N ALA A 92 -17.91 3.17 -4.61
CA ALA A 92 -19.21 3.17 -5.28
C ALA A 92 -19.27 4.06 -6.54
N GLY A 93 -18.33 4.99 -6.69
CA GLY A 93 -18.19 5.80 -7.89
C GLY A 93 -17.70 5.02 -9.12
N ILE A 94 -17.03 3.88 -8.93
CA ILE A 94 -16.47 3.06 -10.01
C ILE A 94 -17.59 2.44 -10.84
N GLU A 95 -17.44 2.42 -12.16
CA GLU A 95 -18.39 1.81 -13.08
C GLU A 95 -18.56 0.30 -12.81
N PRO A 96 -19.77 -0.29 -12.89
CA PRO A 96 -20.00 -1.69 -12.54
C PRO A 96 -19.08 -2.68 -13.27
N GLU A 97 -18.77 -2.43 -14.54
CA GLU A 97 -17.84 -3.26 -15.31
C GLU A 97 -16.40 -3.21 -14.78
N LEU A 98 -15.96 -2.05 -14.28
CA LEU A 98 -14.65 -1.89 -13.66
C LEU A 98 -14.62 -2.49 -12.26
N GLN A 99 -15.70 -2.37 -11.49
CA GLN A 99 -15.84 -3.08 -10.21
C GLN A 99 -15.70 -4.59 -10.42
N LEU A 100 -16.36 -5.16 -11.43
CA LEU A 100 -16.24 -6.57 -11.77
C LEU A 100 -14.79 -6.97 -12.10
N ARG A 101 -14.06 -6.15 -12.86
CA ARG A 101 -12.63 -6.41 -13.14
C ARG A 101 -11.77 -6.42 -11.88
N GLN A 102 -12.05 -5.55 -10.91
CA GLN A 102 -11.33 -5.54 -9.63
C GLN A 102 -11.63 -6.79 -8.79
N LEU A 103 -12.89 -7.25 -8.78
CA LEU A 103 -13.26 -8.51 -8.13
C LEU A 103 -12.55 -9.71 -8.79
N GLN A 104 -12.53 -9.76 -10.11
CA GLN A 104 -11.79 -10.80 -10.86
C GLN A 104 -10.29 -10.75 -10.59
N ALA A 105 -9.69 -9.55 -10.46
CA ALA A 105 -8.29 -9.40 -10.08
C ALA A 105 -8.02 -9.90 -8.66
N ALA A 106 -8.93 -9.64 -7.72
CA ALA A 106 -8.84 -10.17 -6.35
C ALA A 106 -8.90 -11.71 -6.34
N ASP A 107 -9.81 -12.31 -7.12
CA ASP A 107 -9.91 -13.77 -7.27
C ASP A 107 -8.66 -14.36 -7.92
N ALA A 108 -8.11 -13.72 -8.95
CA ALA A 108 -6.88 -14.14 -9.60
C ALA A 108 -5.70 -14.13 -8.62
N VAL A 109 -5.58 -13.08 -7.81
CA VAL A 109 -4.53 -12.97 -6.79
C VAL A 109 -4.69 -14.01 -5.68
N ARG A 110 -5.93 -14.32 -5.26
CA ARG A 110 -6.19 -15.44 -4.34
C ARG A 110 -5.71 -16.77 -4.94
N ALA A 111 -6.07 -17.04 -6.20
CA ALA A 111 -5.80 -18.32 -6.85
C ALA A 111 -4.32 -18.51 -7.22
N THR A 112 -3.64 -17.44 -7.64
CA THR A 112 -2.28 -17.53 -8.21
C THR A 112 -1.18 -17.17 -7.19
N LEU A 113 -1.45 -16.25 -6.27
CA LEU A 113 -0.48 -15.80 -5.27
C LEU A 113 -0.78 -16.32 -3.86
N GLY A 114 -1.94 -16.97 -3.66
CA GLY A 114 -2.34 -17.50 -2.37
C GLY A 114 -2.67 -16.44 -1.31
N LEU A 115 -2.92 -15.19 -1.69
CA LEU A 115 -3.24 -14.12 -0.73
C LEU A 115 -4.61 -14.32 -0.08
N ASN A 116 -4.70 -14.01 1.20
CA ASN A 116 -5.91 -14.17 2.01
C ASN A 116 -6.82 -12.94 1.88
N VAL A 117 -7.37 -12.72 0.68
CA VAL A 117 -8.34 -11.65 0.41
C VAL A 117 -9.73 -12.15 0.79
N THR A 118 -10.25 -11.79 1.96
CA THR A 118 -11.45 -12.46 2.51
C THR A 118 -12.77 -11.79 2.16
N ASP A 119 -12.75 -10.46 2.04
CA ASP A 119 -13.97 -9.66 1.97
C ASP A 119 -13.77 -8.50 1.00
N CYS A 120 -14.84 -8.12 0.30
CA CYS A 120 -14.87 -6.94 -0.55
C CYS A 120 -16.09 -6.11 -0.17
N VAL A 121 -15.88 -4.83 0.15
CA VAL A 121 -16.93 -3.89 0.57
C VAL A 121 -16.96 -2.72 -0.38
N LEU A 122 -18.15 -2.40 -0.88
CA LEU A 122 -18.40 -1.16 -1.59
C LEU A 122 -18.60 -0.03 -0.58
N THR A 123 -18.04 1.15 -0.84
CA THR A 123 -18.36 2.35 -0.07
C THR A 123 -19.85 2.67 -0.20
N ASP A 124 -20.45 3.29 0.82
CA ASP A 124 -21.88 3.60 0.79
C ASP A 124 -22.22 4.80 -0.12
N ARG A 125 -21.21 5.58 -0.51
CA ARG A 125 -21.30 6.72 -1.42
C ARG A 125 -20.02 6.81 -2.27
N PRO A 126 -20.08 7.42 -3.47
CA PRO A 126 -18.89 7.72 -4.25
C PRO A 126 -17.91 8.58 -3.44
N LEU A 127 -16.62 8.21 -3.46
CA LEU A 127 -15.58 8.91 -2.70
C LEU A 127 -15.32 10.33 -3.22
N GLN A 128 -15.64 10.58 -4.49
CA GLN A 128 -15.44 11.87 -5.17
C GLN A 128 -13.98 12.30 -5.06
N VAL A 129 -13.09 11.52 -5.70
CA VAL A 129 -11.68 11.87 -5.81
C VAL A 129 -11.54 13.07 -6.75
N GLU A 130 -10.91 14.12 -6.25
CA GLU A 130 -10.62 15.35 -6.99
C GLU A 130 -9.12 15.49 -7.21
N LEU A 131 -8.72 15.84 -8.42
CA LEU A 131 -7.36 16.30 -8.72
C LEU A 131 -7.36 17.82 -8.68
N ARG A 132 -6.41 18.40 -7.92
CA ARG A 132 -6.20 19.84 -7.83
C ARG A 132 -4.77 20.17 -8.24
N ILE A 133 -4.59 21.35 -8.81
CA ILE A 133 -3.29 21.89 -9.22
C ILE A 133 -3.17 23.27 -8.57
N SER A 134 -2.02 23.52 -7.95
CA SER A 134 -1.72 24.78 -7.28
C SER A 134 -1.20 25.79 -8.29
N GLU A 135 -1.20 27.07 -7.92
CA GLU A 135 -0.63 28.14 -8.75
C GLU A 135 0.86 27.93 -9.05
N SER A 136 1.60 27.21 -8.19
CA SER A 136 2.99 26.83 -8.41
C SER A 136 3.18 25.61 -9.34
N GLY A 137 2.09 25.03 -9.84
CA GLY A 137 2.11 23.85 -10.71
C GLY A 137 2.16 22.51 -9.98
N ALA A 138 2.21 22.49 -8.64
CA ALA A 138 2.14 21.23 -7.87
C ALA A 138 0.72 20.67 -7.87
N SER A 139 0.56 19.38 -8.17
CA SER A 139 -0.73 18.68 -8.14
C SER A 139 -0.93 17.88 -6.85
N TRP A 140 -2.17 17.75 -6.41
CA TRP A 140 -2.55 16.88 -5.30
C TRP A 140 -3.95 16.28 -5.49
N GLY A 141 -4.21 15.16 -4.83
CA GLY A 141 -5.52 14.51 -4.78
C GLY A 141 -6.26 14.86 -3.49
N THR A 142 -7.59 14.92 -3.54
CA THR A 142 -8.45 15.04 -2.36
C THR A 142 -9.62 14.07 -2.47
N ILE A 143 -10.05 13.49 -1.34
CA ILE A 143 -11.26 12.68 -1.26
C ILE A 143 -12.34 13.55 -0.61
N ALA A 144 -13.43 13.85 -1.32
CA ALA A 144 -14.48 14.73 -0.79
C ALA A 144 -15.45 14.01 0.19
N ARG A 145 -15.41 12.67 0.27
CA ARG A 145 -16.20 11.85 1.20
C ARG A 145 -15.34 10.85 1.99
N PRO A 146 -14.38 11.33 2.81
CA PRO A 146 -13.53 10.44 3.60
C PRO A 146 -14.34 9.65 4.64
N ASP A 147 -15.47 10.17 5.08
CA ASP A 147 -16.39 9.50 6.00
C ASP A 147 -16.95 8.18 5.43
N SER A 148 -17.21 8.13 4.12
CA SER A 148 -17.69 6.93 3.43
C SER A 148 -16.61 5.84 3.40
N LEU A 149 -15.36 6.25 3.15
CA LEU A 149 -14.20 5.36 3.23
C LEU A 149 -14.03 4.81 4.66
N LEU A 150 -14.12 5.66 5.67
CA LEU A 150 -13.94 5.25 7.07
C LEU A 150 -15.02 4.25 7.51
N ARG A 151 -16.29 4.45 7.13
CA ARG A 151 -17.36 3.46 7.41
C ARG A 151 -17.12 2.13 6.70
N ALA A 152 -16.62 2.12 5.47
CA ALA A 152 -16.26 0.89 4.78
C ALA A 152 -15.09 0.16 5.46
N ALA A 153 -14.06 0.89 5.86
CA ALA A 153 -12.92 0.35 6.61
C ALA A 153 -13.35 -0.21 7.98
N GLU A 154 -14.20 0.51 8.71
CA GLU A 154 -14.73 0.06 10.00
C GLU A 154 -15.49 -1.27 9.88
N LYS A 155 -16.34 -1.42 8.85
CA LYS A 155 -17.02 -2.70 8.57
C LYS A 155 -16.03 -3.84 8.38
N LEU A 156 -14.99 -3.61 7.56
CA LEU A 156 -13.97 -4.63 7.31
C LEU A 156 -13.18 -5.00 8.58
N ILE A 157 -12.84 -4.02 9.41
CA ILE A 157 -12.08 -4.25 10.66
C ILE A 157 -12.95 -4.99 11.68
N THR A 158 -14.19 -4.54 11.89
CA THR A 158 -15.04 -5.03 12.99
C THR A 158 -15.73 -6.35 12.66
N GLN A 159 -16.21 -6.52 11.43
CA GLN A 159 -16.99 -7.69 11.02
C GLN A 159 -16.10 -8.74 10.38
N ALA A 160 -15.25 -8.31 9.45
CA ALA A 160 -14.35 -9.17 8.72
C ALA A 160 -12.96 -9.31 9.36
N LYS A 161 -12.65 -8.64 10.48
CA LYS A 161 -11.37 -8.80 11.21
C LYS A 161 -10.14 -8.73 10.29
N VAL A 162 -10.17 -7.83 9.30
CA VAL A 162 -9.06 -7.69 8.34
C VAL A 162 -7.92 -6.89 8.96
N GLU A 163 -6.70 -7.19 8.53
CA GLU A 163 -5.46 -6.55 9.01
C GLU A 163 -4.95 -5.49 8.02
N ARG A 164 -5.37 -5.60 6.76
CA ARG A 164 -5.04 -4.66 5.68
C ARG A 164 -6.26 -4.40 4.79
N SER A 165 -6.45 -3.14 4.42
CA SER A 165 -7.60 -2.71 3.61
C SER A 165 -7.19 -1.85 2.42
N PRO A 166 -6.70 -2.46 1.31
CA PRO A 166 -6.47 -1.71 0.08
C PRO A 166 -7.76 -1.08 -0.42
N VAL A 167 -7.63 0.12 -0.99
CA VAL A 167 -8.75 0.91 -1.51
C VAL A 167 -8.57 1.09 -3.01
N VAL A 168 -9.59 0.76 -3.78
CA VAL A 168 -9.68 1.11 -5.20
C VAL A 168 -10.73 2.21 -5.33
N ALA A 169 -10.28 3.39 -5.72
CA ALA A 169 -11.14 4.55 -5.90
C ALA A 169 -11.35 4.87 -7.39
N ARG A 170 -12.47 5.48 -7.75
CA ARG A 170 -12.62 6.07 -9.08
C ARG A 170 -11.70 7.27 -9.18
N PHE A 171 -10.75 7.22 -10.10
CA PHE A 171 -9.91 8.36 -10.44
C PHE A 171 -10.61 9.21 -11.51
N PRO A 172 -10.57 10.56 -11.41
CA PRO A 172 -11.19 11.46 -12.38
C PRO A 172 -10.53 11.41 -13.76
#